data_AF-A0A1C1CTQ5-F1
#
_entry.id   AF-A0A1C1CTQ5-F1
#
_cell.length_a   1.000
_cell.length_b   1.000
_cell.length_c   1.000
_cell.angle_alpha   90.00
_cell.angle_beta   90.00
_cell.angle_gamma   90.00
#
_symmetry.space_group_name_H-M   'P 1'
#
loop_
_entity.id
_entity.type
_entity.pdbx_description
1 polymer ?
#
loop_
_entity_poly.entity_id
_entity_poly.type
_entity_poly.pdbx_seq_one_letter_code
_entity_poly.pdbx_strand_id
1 'polypeptide(L)'
;MSDLPRLVHETSPTSSSPSDRAFSPSCPFCAITGTYPSVSPISAPDEAASKLDPEKLDPPSFVLYSSEHVVAFLDIMPLTRGHVLVAPRKHRVKVGDLSPDEGAEIGRVLPVLARSVLKAVLPDIPHEDADYNVVQNNGPGAAQVVPHVHFHIVPRPPLNYKYPTTNTHPSSKKKYPRNPQPSGRQATAILFGRGMREDLDYDDASILVDAMRAALKEEWQASLPTPSGAGNTIAKEPSDLDTELSGNGGGSGRRGAWKV
;
A
#
# COMPACT_ATOMS: atom_id res chain seq x y z
N MET A 1 -1.97 27.67 -24.08
CA MET A 1 -2.16 26.40 -24.80
C MET A 1 -1.76 25.27 -23.89
N SER A 2 -2.71 24.73 -23.14
CA SER A 2 -2.54 23.52 -22.33
C SER A 2 -3.92 22.91 -22.13
N ASP A 3 -4.44 22.34 -23.22
CA ASP A 3 -5.65 21.51 -23.18
C ASP A 3 -5.31 20.18 -22.53
N LEU A 4 -5.35 20.12 -21.21
CA LEU A 4 -5.52 18.86 -20.51
C LEU A 4 -7.00 18.46 -20.62
N PRO A 5 -7.32 17.21 -20.98
CA PRO A 5 -8.72 16.78 -21.07
C PRO A 5 -9.40 16.95 -19.71
N ARG A 6 -10.44 17.79 -19.63
CA ARG A 6 -11.36 17.80 -18.49
C ARG A 6 -12.05 16.43 -18.44
N LEU A 7 -11.78 15.65 -17.38
CA LEU A 7 -12.54 14.44 -17.07
C LEU A 7 -14.02 14.84 -16.90
N VAL A 8 -14.85 14.45 -17.85
CA VAL A 8 -16.28 14.70 -17.84
C VAL A 8 -16.93 13.71 -16.86
N HIS A 9 -17.70 14.21 -15.90
CA HIS A 9 -18.57 13.38 -15.07
C HIS A 9 -19.73 12.88 -15.94
N GLU A 10 -19.63 11.66 -16.47
CA GLU A 10 -20.79 10.96 -17.03
C GLU A 10 -21.42 10.08 -15.96
N THR A 11 -22.50 10.57 -15.37
CA THR A 11 -23.48 9.76 -14.66
C THR A 11 -24.44 9.14 -15.68
N SER A 12 -24.50 7.82 -15.79
CA SER A 12 -25.62 7.08 -16.42
C SER A 12 -25.63 5.62 -15.92
N PRO A 13 -26.82 4.99 -15.86
CA PRO A 13 -27.17 4.03 -14.83
C PRO A 13 -26.61 2.62 -15.11
N THR A 14 -26.00 2.00 -14.10
CA THR A 14 -25.52 0.63 -14.20
C THR A 14 -26.69 -0.34 -14.19
N SER A 15 -26.89 -1.04 -15.30
CA SER A 15 -27.47 -2.38 -15.26
C SER A 15 -26.63 -3.21 -14.29
N SER A 16 -27.28 -3.95 -13.39
CA SER A 16 -26.61 -4.75 -12.36
C SER A 16 -25.77 -5.84 -13.02
N SER A 17 -24.50 -5.54 -13.27
CA SER A 17 -23.51 -6.55 -13.63
C SER A 17 -23.15 -7.36 -12.37
N PRO A 18 -22.56 -8.56 -12.51
CA PRO A 18 -22.18 -9.40 -11.38
C PRO A 18 -21.25 -8.72 -10.34
N SER A 19 -20.71 -7.53 -10.63
CA SER A 19 -19.83 -6.76 -9.74
C SER A 19 -20.55 -6.02 -8.60
N ASP A 20 -21.88 -6.10 -8.51
CA ASP A 20 -22.65 -5.41 -7.45
C ASP A 20 -22.77 -6.21 -6.13
N ARG A 21 -22.14 -7.39 -6.04
CA ARG A 21 -22.11 -8.13 -4.76
C ARG A 21 -21.19 -7.41 -3.78
N ALA A 22 -21.75 -6.81 -2.74
CA ALA A 22 -20.96 -6.16 -1.69
C ALA A 22 -20.13 -7.17 -0.85
N PHE A 23 -20.48 -8.46 -0.87
CA PHE A 23 -19.89 -9.49 -0.03
C PHE A 23 -19.94 -10.87 -0.69
N SER A 24 -18.94 -11.72 -0.42
CA SER A 24 -18.91 -13.13 -0.81
C SER A 24 -18.50 -14.01 0.40
N PRO A 25 -19.33 -14.99 0.81
CA PRO A 25 -19.08 -15.79 2.01
C PRO A 25 -17.86 -16.72 1.88
N SER A 26 -17.44 -17.05 0.67
CA SER A 26 -16.24 -17.86 0.41
C SER A 26 -14.98 -17.03 0.23
N CYS A 27 -15.06 -15.70 0.33
CA CYS A 27 -13.91 -14.82 0.13
C CYS A 27 -13.24 -14.51 1.47
N PRO A 28 -11.95 -14.85 1.65
CA PRO A 28 -11.24 -14.56 2.90
C PRO A 28 -11.16 -13.06 3.20
N PHE A 29 -11.06 -12.21 2.17
CA PHE A 29 -11.01 -10.75 2.37
C PHE A 29 -12.35 -10.18 2.79
N CYS A 30 -13.47 -10.75 2.31
CA CYS A 30 -14.79 -10.43 2.84
C CYS A 30 -14.93 -10.80 4.32
N ALA A 31 -14.38 -11.95 4.75
CA ALA A 31 -14.39 -12.32 6.17
C ALA A 31 -13.60 -11.31 7.02
N ILE A 32 -12.43 -10.86 6.55
CA ILE A 32 -11.64 -9.79 7.19
C ILE A 32 -12.45 -8.49 7.26
N THR A 33 -13.02 -8.04 6.14
CA THR A 33 -13.71 -6.74 6.07
C THR A 33 -15.02 -6.74 6.85
N GLY A 34 -15.69 -7.89 6.99
CA GLY A 34 -16.89 -8.07 7.81
C GLY A 34 -16.60 -8.19 9.31
N THR A 35 -15.38 -8.55 9.71
CA THR A 35 -15.00 -8.75 11.12
C THR A 35 -14.46 -7.47 11.77
N TYR A 36 -13.61 -6.73 11.05
CA TYR A 36 -12.92 -5.57 11.63
C TYR A 36 -13.66 -4.27 11.34
N PRO A 37 -14.00 -3.46 12.38
CA PRO A 37 -14.60 -2.15 12.17
C PRO A 37 -13.58 -1.16 11.61
N SER A 38 -14.05 -0.01 11.13
CA SER A 38 -13.19 1.12 10.81
C SER A 38 -12.56 1.68 12.10
N VAL A 39 -11.26 1.98 12.05
CA VAL A 39 -10.47 2.51 13.16
C VAL A 39 -9.61 3.65 12.63
N SER A 40 -9.68 4.81 13.30
CA SER A 40 -8.86 5.96 12.90
C SER A 40 -7.36 5.64 13.07
N PRO A 41 -6.49 5.95 12.09
CA PRO A 41 -5.04 5.73 12.22
C PRO A 41 -4.38 6.45 13.41
N ILE A 42 -5.03 7.48 13.93
CA ILE A 42 -4.54 8.27 15.07
C ILE A 42 -5.15 7.85 16.42
N SER A 43 -5.95 6.78 16.44
CA SER A 43 -6.54 6.24 17.68
C SER A 43 -5.45 5.87 18.70
N ALA A 44 -5.86 5.68 19.95
CA ALA A 44 -4.95 5.19 20.97
C ALA A 44 -4.52 3.73 20.65
N PRO A 45 -3.28 3.31 20.95
CA PRO A 45 -2.79 1.97 20.60
C PRO A 45 -3.64 0.82 21.17
N ASP A 46 -4.14 0.98 22.39
CA ASP A 46 -5.04 0.04 23.08
C ASP A 46 -6.40 -0.08 22.38
N GLU A 47 -6.96 1.04 21.93
CA GLU A 47 -8.20 1.05 21.15
C GLU A 47 -8.03 0.30 19.82
N ALA A 48 -6.93 0.58 19.10
CA ALA A 48 -6.63 -0.10 17.85
C ALA A 48 -6.38 -1.60 18.06
N ALA A 49 -5.59 -1.98 19.07
CA ALA A 49 -5.31 -3.37 19.40
C ALA A 49 -6.58 -4.15 19.78
N SER A 50 -7.49 -3.57 20.57
CA SER A 50 -8.76 -4.20 20.94
C SER A 50 -9.73 -4.35 19.76
N LYS A 51 -9.86 -3.31 18.92
CA LYS A 51 -10.75 -3.35 17.76
C LYS A 51 -10.22 -4.25 16.65
N LEU A 52 -8.91 -4.31 16.47
CA LEU A 52 -8.21 -5.04 15.42
C LEU A 52 -7.43 -6.25 15.97
N ASP A 53 -8.01 -6.91 16.98
CA ASP A 53 -7.50 -8.14 17.58
C ASP A 53 -7.45 -9.28 16.55
N PRO A 54 -6.25 -9.81 16.21
CA PRO A 54 -6.09 -10.85 15.20
C PRO A 54 -6.86 -12.14 15.48
N GLU A 55 -7.13 -12.47 16.75
CA GLU A 55 -7.76 -13.73 17.16
C GLU A 55 -9.27 -13.79 16.88
N LYS A 56 -9.86 -12.70 16.38
CA LYS A 56 -11.28 -12.67 15.95
C LYS A 56 -11.57 -13.53 14.71
N LEU A 57 -10.52 -13.99 14.02
CA LEU A 57 -10.61 -14.85 12.85
C LEU A 57 -9.75 -16.10 13.01
N ASP A 58 -10.17 -17.17 12.33
CA ASP A 58 -9.39 -18.38 12.12
C ASP A 58 -9.25 -18.63 10.60
N PRO A 59 -8.05 -18.53 10.02
CA PRO A 59 -6.79 -18.15 10.67
C PRO A 59 -6.74 -16.68 11.11
N PRO A 60 -5.87 -16.31 12.07
CA PRO A 60 -5.70 -14.93 12.52
C PRO A 60 -5.36 -13.95 11.38
N SER A 61 -5.82 -12.71 11.51
CA SER A 61 -5.55 -11.65 10.53
C SER A 61 -5.00 -10.39 11.19
N PHE A 62 -3.78 -10.01 10.82
CA PHE A 62 -3.06 -8.89 11.41
C PHE A 62 -3.32 -7.61 10.61
N VAL A 63 -4.37 -6.88 11.00
CA VAL A 63 -4.84 -5.66 10.32
C VAL A 63 -4.07 -4.43 10.82
N LEU A 64 -3.35 -3.72 9.94
CA LEU A 64 -2.69 -2.46 10.28
C LEU A 64 -3.53 -1.21 9.95
N TYR A 65 -4.50 -1.30 9.05
CA TYR A 65 -5.37 -0.19 8.66
C TYR A 65 -6.78 -0.67 8.34
N SER A 66 -7.79 0.06 8.79
CA SER A 66 -9.19 -0.26 8.53
C SER A 66 -10.00 1.03 8.51
N SER A 67 -10.57 1.40 7.37
CA SER A 67 -11.37 2.61 7.17
C SER A 67 -12.77 2.28 6.66
N GLU A 68 -13.47 3.25 6.08
CA GLU A 68 -14.79 3.05 5.49
C GLU A 68 -14.73 2.26 4.18
N HIS A 69 -13.75 2.52 3.30
CA HIS A 69 -13.66 1.83 2.02
C HIS A 69 -12.50 0.84 1.92
N VAL A 70 -11.47 0.92 2.78
CA VAL A 70 -10.23 0.14 2.61
C VAL A 70 -9.79 -0.56 3.91
N VAL A 71 -9.19 -1.75 3.77
CA VAL A 71 -8.39 -2.40 4.82
C VAL A 71 -7.00 -2.68 4.29
N ALA A 72 -6.03 -2.69 5.21
CA ALA A 72 -4.74 -3.29 4.98
C ALA A 72 -4.43 -4.33 6.06
N PHE A 73 -3.78 -5.42 5.70
CA PHE A 73 -3.42 -6.52 6.60
C PHE A 73 -2.20 -7.30 6.08
N LEU A 74 -1.50 -8.01 6.96
CA LEU A 74 -0.36 -8.86 6.55
C LEU A 74 -0.83 -10.04 5.67
N ASP A 75 -0.07 -10.36 4.62
CA ASP A 75 -0.26 -11.59 3.84
C ASP A 75 0.14 -12.79 4.70
N ILE A 76 -0.73 -13.78 4.80
CA ILE A 76 -0.50 -15.03 5.55
C ILE A 76 0.62 -15.90 4.94
N MET A 77 0.98 -15.64 3.68
CA MET A 77 2.08 -16.26 2.97
C MET A 77 3.03 -15.16 2.44
N PRO A 78 3.81 -14.49 3.32
CA PRO A 78 4.60 -13.34 2.93
C PRO A 78 5.69 -13.67 1.90
N LEU A 79 5.90 -12.80 0.91
CA LEU A 79 7.06 -12.89 -0.02
C LEU A 79 8.35 -12.42 0.67
N THR A 80 8.22 -11.46 1.57
CA THR A 80 9.25 -10.90 2.45
C THR A 80 8.57 -10.46 3.75
N ARG A 81 9.34 -10.26 4.83
CA ARG A 81 8.81 -9.75 6.10
C ARG A 81 8.08 -8.43 5.86
N GLY A 82 6.87 -8.31 6.41
CA GLY A 82 6.04 -7.12 6.25
C GLY A 82 5.31 -6.99 4.91
N HIS A 83 5.16 -8.09 4.17
CA HIS A 83 4.26 -8.14 3.01
C HIS A 83 2.82 -7.82 3.43
N VAL A 84 2.29 -6.70 2.94
CA VAL A 84 0.94 -6.21 3.25
C VAL A 84 0.05 -6.30 2.01
N LEU A 85 -1.22 -6.63 2.23
CA LEU A 85 -2.30 -6.53 1.24
C LEU A 85 -3.19 -5.33 1.58
N VAL A 86 -3.56 -4.53 0.59
CA VAL A 86 -4.51 -3.40 0.69
C VAL A 86 -5.71 -3.69 -0.19
N ALA A 87 -6.90 -3.81 0.39
CA ALA A 87 -8.11 -4.25 -0.31
C ALA A 87 -9.31 -3.34 0.00
N PRO A 88 -10.25 -3.12 -0.95
CA PRO A 88 -11.50 -2.46 -0.66
C PRO A 88 -12.36 -3.33 0.28
N ARG A 89 -13.24 -2.73 1.08
CA ARG A 89 -14.14 -3.51 1.97
C ARG A 89 -15.15 -4.32 1.18
N LYS A 90 -15.74 -3.70 0.15
CA LYS A 90 -16.72 -4.35 -0.73
C LYS A 90 -16.01 -5.33 -1.66
N HIS A 91 -16.72 -6.41 -1.99
CA HIS A 91 -16.21 -7.45 -2.86
C HIS A 91 -16.16 -6.99 -4.34
N ARG A 92 -15.02 -6.42 -4.74
CA ARG A 92 -14.72 -6.05 -6.13
C ARG A 92 -13.77 -7.07 -6.73
N VAL A 93 -14.06 -7.65 -7.89
CA VAL A 93 -13.23 -8.74 -8.43
C VAL A 93 -11.97 -8.21 -9.11
N LYS A 94 -12.12 -7.19 -9.94
CA LYS A 94 -11.03 -6.52 -10.68
C LYS A 94 -10.97 -5.05 -10.33
N VAL A 95 -9.81 -4.42 -10.57
CA VAL A 95 -9.58 -3.00 -10.27
C VAL A 95 -10.56 -2.07 -10.98
N GLY A 96 -11.05 -2.47 -12.18
CA GLY A 96 -12.08 -1.74 -12.91
C GLY A 96 -13.48 -1.78 -12.28
N ASP A 97 -13.69 -2.63 -11.27
CA ASP A 97 -14.96 -2.71 -10.52
C ASP A 97 -14.98 -1.77 -9.30
N LEU A 98 -13.88 -1.07 -9.00
CA LEU A 98 -13.82 -0.10 -7.91
C LEU A 98 -14.72 1.10 -8.19
N SER A 99 -15.47 1.53 -7.19
CA SER A 99 -16.15 2.83 -7.21
C SER A 99 -15.12 3.98 -7.12
N PRO A 100 -15.50 5.21 -7.54
CA PRO A 100 -14.63 6.38 -7.41
C PRO A 100 -14.10 6.60 -5.98
N ASP A 101 -14.93 6.43 -4.96
CA ASP A 101 -14.54 6.62 -3.56
C ASP A 101 -13.55 5.54 -3.07
N GLU A 102 -13.79 4.27 -3.45
CA GLU A 102 -12.86 3.17 -3.16
C GLU A 102 -11.50 3.39 -3.84
N GLY A 103 -11.51 3.79 -5.11
CA GLY A 103 -10.30 4.10 -5.87
C GLY A 103 -9.53 5.29 -5.30
N ALA A 104 -10.24 6.37 -4.94
CA ALA A 104 -9.65 7.56 -4.33
C ALA A 104 -9.01 7.24 -2.98
N GLU A 105 -9.68 6.47 -2.12
CA GLU A 105 -9.13 6.09 -0.83
C GLU A 105 -7.90 5.18 -0.98
N ILE A 106 -7.96 4.15 -1.85
CA ILE A 106 -6.80 3.29 -2.13
C ILE A 106 -5.60 4.13 -2.60
N GLY A 107 -5.81 5.02 -3.58
CA GLY A 107 -4.75 5.88 -4.11
C GLY A 107 -4.15 6.80 -3.05
N ARG A 108 -4.97 7.28 -2.10
CA ARG A 108 -4.53 8.12 -0.98
C ARG A 108 -3.72 7.35 0.05
N VAL A 109 -4.13 6.12 0.40
CA VAL A 109 -3.51 5.37 1.52
C VAL A 109 -2.29 4.57 1.10
N LEU A 110 -2.18 4.16 -0.16
CA LEU A 110 -1.04 3.35 -0.65
C LEU A 110 0.33 3.98 -0.33
N PRO A 111 0.61 5.27 -0.62
CA PRO A 111 1.89 5.88 -0.31
C PRO A 111 2.17 5.95 1.20
N VAL A 112 1.14 6.22 2.00
CA VAL A 112 1.26 6.31 3.46
C VAL A 112 1.60 4.92 4.03
N LEU A 113 0.83 3.90 3.65
CA LEU A 113 1.07 2.52 4.06
C LEU A 113 2.45 2.02 3.63
N ALA A 114 2.91 2.35 2.42
CA ALA A 114 4.24 1.96 1.94
C ALA A 114 5.34 2.52 2.85
N ARG A 115 5.28 3.82 3.20
CA ARG A 115 6.24 4.43 4.13
C ARG A 115 6.17 3.81 5.52
N SER A 116 4.97 3.59 6.05
CA SER A 116 4.77 2.98 7.37
C SER A 116 5.31 1.56 7.46
N VAL A 117 5.04 0.74 6.43
CA VAL A 117 5.55 -0.63 6.32
C VAL A 117 7.08 -0.63 6.27
N LEU A 118 7.67 0.21 5.42
CA LEU A 118 9.14 0.28 5.30
C LEU A 118 9.80 0.75 6.59
N LYS A 119 9.25 1.76 7.26
CA LYS A 119 9.74 2.25 8.54
C LYS A 119 9.72 1.18 9.64
N ALA A 120 8.69 0.35 9.67
CA ALA A 120 8.57 -0.75 10.65
C ALA A 120 9.47 -1.96 10.30
N VAL A 121 9.66 -2.24 9.01
CA VAL A 121 10.35 -3.45 8.54
C VAL A 121 11.86 -3.23 8.36
N LEU A 122 12.25 -2.05 7.89
CA LEU A 122 13.62 -1.64 7.55
C LEU A 122 13.99 -0.34 8.29
N PRO A 123 13.94 -0.30 9.63
CA PRO A 123 14.11 0.94 10.39
C PRO A 123 15.48 1.62 10.19
N ASP A 124 16.49 0.87 9.76
CA ASP A 124 17.85 1.37 9.50
C ASP A 124 18.06 1.86 8.05
N ILE A 125 17.03 1.77 7.19
CA ILE A 125 17.10 2.19 5.79
C ILE A 125 16.05 3.29 5.57
N PRO A 126 16.46 4.54 5.23
CA PRO A 126 15.54 5.61 4.88
C PRO A 126 14.59 5.20 3.76
N HIS A 127 13.37 5.77 3.73
CA HIS A 127 12.36 5.41 2.73
C HIS A 127 12.86 5.63 1.29
N GLU A 128 13.66 6.66 1.08
CA GLU A 128 14.22 7.05 -0.22
C GLU A 128 15.19 6.01 -0.78
N ASP A 129 15.84 5.25 0.10
CA ASP A 129 16.81 4.19 -0.23
C ASP A 129 16.19 2.79 -0.14
N ALA A 130 14.97 2.67 0.38
CA ALA A 130 14.30 1.40 0.60
C ALA A 130 13.52 0.94 -0.63
N ASP A 131 13.85 -0.25 -1.13
CA ASP A 131 13.15 -0.86 -2.26
C ASP A 131 11.86 -1.60 -1.83
N TYR A 132 10.82 -1.50 -2.65
CA TYR A 132 9.58 -2.26 -2.49
C TYR A 132 8.84 -2.42 -3.83
N ASN A 133 7.97 -3.41 -3.91
CA ASN A 133 7.04 -3.55 -5.03
C ASN A 133 5.62 -3.22 -4.59
N VAL A 134 4.89 -2.51 -5.46
CA VAL A 134 3.43 -2.43 -5.41
C VAL A 134 2.88 -3.23 -6.58
N VAL A 135 2.12 -4.30 -6.31
CA VAL A 135 1.62 -5.22 -7.34
C VAL A 135 0.12 -5.38 -7.19
N GLN A 136 -0.61 -5.36 -8.31
CA GLN A 136 -2.04 -5.64 -8.33
C GLN A 136 -2.37 -6.46 -9.58
N ASN A 137 -3.08 -7.58 -9.37
CA ASN A 137 -3.35 -8.57 -10.42
C ASN A 137 -4.86 -8.63 -10.73
N ASN A 138 -5.23 -8.68 -12.01
CA ASN A 138 -6.64 -8.73 -12.46
C ASN A 138 -6.92 -9.99 -13.30
N GLY A 139 -7.60 -10.96 -12.71
CA GLY A 139 -7.98 -12.25 -13.30
C GLY A 139 -6.89 -13.33 -13.19
N PRO A 140 -7.27 -14.62 -13.34
CA PRO A 140 -6.36 -15.75 -13.15
C PRO A 140 -5.19 -15.77 -14.16
N GLY A 141 -5.40 -15.27 -15.38
CA GLY A 141 -4.34 -15.12 -16.38
C GLY A 141 -3.22 -14.15 -15.96
N ALA A 142 -3.53 -13.19 -15.09
CA ALA A 142 -2.59 -12.25 -14.49
C ALA A 142 -2.14 -12.70 -13.07
N ALA A 143 -2.31 -13.98 -12.73
CA ALA A 143 -1.96 -14.56 -11.43
C ALA A 143 -2.78 -14.02 -10.22
N GLN A 144 -4.00 -13.53 -10.44
CA GLN A 144 -4.92 -13.28 -9.33
C GLN A 144 -5.47 -14.60 -8.78
N VAL A 145 -5.17 -14.92 -7.53
CA VAL A 145 -5.66 -16.14 -6.85
C VAL A 145 -6.95 -15.87 -6.08
N VAL A 146 -6.99 -14.81 -5.26
CA VAL A 146 -8.22 -14.38 -4.56
C VAL A 146 -8.97 -13.39 -5.46
N PRO A 147 -10.20 -13.70 -5.92
CA PRO A 147 -10.98 -12.85 -6.82
C PRO A 147 -11.64 -11.68 -6.08
N HIS A 148 -10.82 -10.91 -5.35
CA HIS A 148 -11.16 -9.67 -4.65
C HIS A 148 -9.97 -8.73 -4.86
N VAL A 149 -10.17 -7.48 -5.23
CA VAL A 149 -9.09 -6.51 -5.49
C VAL A 149 -8.15 -6.42 -4.28
N HIS A 150 -6.86 -6.54 -4.51
CA HIS A 150 -5.85 -6.31 -3.49
C HIS A 150 -4.57 -5.81 -4.13
N PHE A 151 -3.95 -4.82 -3.49
CA PHE A 151 -2.62 -4.33 -3.82
C PHE A 151 -1.64 -4.91 -2.82
N HIS A 152 -0.61 -5.55 -3.32
CA HIS A 152 0.53 -6.00 -2.53
C HIS A 152 1.47 -4.82 -2.28
N ILE A 153 1.97 -4.67 -1.05
CA ILE A 153 3.15 -3.88 -0.71
C ILE A 153 4.20 -4.87 -0.23
N VAL A 154 5.27 -5.06 -1.01
CA VAL A 154 6.30 -6.08 -0.75
C VAL A 154 7.64 -5.39 -0.51
N PRO A 155 8.09 -5.26 0.75
CA PRO A 155 9.43 -4.75 1.05
C PRO A 155 10.52 -5.61 0.39
N ARG A 156 11.56 -5.00 -0.19
CA ARG A 156 12.66 -5.69 -0.87
C ARG A 156 14.00 -5.32 -0.21
N PRO A 157 14.30 -5.84 0.98
CA PRO A 157 15.53 -5.48 1.68
C PRO A 157 16.79 -5.83 0.87
N PRO A 158 17.93 -5.16 1.08
CA PRO A 158 19.19 -5.52 0.44
C PRO A 158 19.57 -7.00 0.65
N LEU A 159 20.40 -7.53 -0.25
CA LEU A 159 20.91 -8.90 -0.12
C LEU A 159 21.64 -9.04 1.23
N ASN A 160 21.32 -10.10 1.99
CA ASN A 160 21.87 -10.36 3.33
C ASN A 160 21.46 -9.36 4.43
N TYR A 161 20.45 -8.52 4.21
CA TYR A 161 19.87 -7.71 5.28
C TYR A 161 19.46 -8.58 6.46
N LYS A 162 19.83 -8.14 7.67
CA LYS A 162 19.43 -8.78 8.93
C LYS A 162 18.41 -7.87 9.58
N TYR A 163 17.18 -8.36 9.72
CA TYR A 163 16.17 -7.64 10.50
C TYR A 163 16.68 -7.45 11.93
N PRO A 164 16.48 -6.27 12.53
CA PRO A 164 16.77 -6.05 13.93
C PRO A 164 16.09 -7.12 14.79
N THR A 165 16.84 -7.77 15.67
CA THR A 165 16.28 -8.69 16.65
C THR A 165 15.48 -7.86 17.64
N THR A 166 14.15 -7.93 17.62
CA THR A 166 13.38 -7.40 18.73
C THR A 166 13.73 -8.23 19.97
N ASN A 167 13.95 -7.56 21.12
CA ASN A 167 14.40 -8.18 22.38
C ASN A 167 13.38 -9.17 22.99
N THR A 168 12.38 -9.63 22.22
CA THR A 168 11.26 -10.45 22.67
C THR A 168 11.21 -11.85 22.05
N HIS A 169 12.09 -12.21 21.09
CA HIS A 169 12.10 -13.57 20.53
C HIS A 169 13.48 -14.26 20.54
N PRO A 170 13.69 -15.20 21.47
CA PRO A 170 14.80 -16.15 21.42
C PRO A 170 14.57 -17.35 20.49
N SER A 171 13.36 -17.53 19.91
CA SER A 171 12.89 -18.88 19.54
C SER A 171 12.29 -19.06 18.13
N SER A 172 12.17 -18.03 17.29
CA SER A 172 11.61 -18.24 15.94
C SER A 172 12.59 -19.04 15.07
N LYS A 173 12.32 -20.35 14.93
CA LYS A 173 13.01 -21.23 13.96
C LYS A 173 12.66 -20.88 12.52
N LYS A 174 11.55 -20.16 12.29
CA LYS A 174 11.08 -19.77 10.97
C LYS A 174 11.77 -18.47 10.56
N LYS A 175 12.81 -18.61 9.75
CA LYS A 175 13.45 -17.47 9.12
C LYS A 175 12.62 -17.08 7.90
N TYR A 176 12.09 -15.85 7.88
CA TYR A 176 11.49 -15.29 6.67
C TYR A 176 12.34 -15.62 5.44
N PRO A 177 11.71 -15.92 4.29
CA PRO A 177 12.46 -16.24 3.08
C PRO A 177 13.49 -15.14 2.85
N ARG A 178 14.75 -15.54 2.63
CA ARG A 178 15.79 -14.60 2.19
C ARG A 178 15.22 -13.87 0.99
N ASN A 179 15.25 -12.53 0.96
CA ASN A 179 14.78 -11.78 -0.19
C ASN A 179 15.43 -12.39 -1.43
N PRO A 180 14.70 -13.17 -2.23
CA PRO A 180 15.24 -13.65 -3.46
C PRO A 180 15.32 -12.37 -4.27
N GLN A 181 16.53 -11.83 -4.48
CA GLN A 181 16.74 -10.88 -5.56
C GLN A 181 16.84 -11.75 -6.80
N PRO A 182 15.70 -12.16 -7.38
CA PRO A 182 15.71 -13.30 -8.25
C PRO A 182 16.23 -12.77 -9.59
N SER A 183 17.12 -13.51 -10.24
CA SER A 183 17.64 -13.11 -11.54
C SER A 183 16.82 -13.75 -12.67
N GLY A 184 16.74 -13.05 -13.80
CA GLY A 184 16.08 -13.55 -15.01
C GLY A 184 14.61 -13.93 -14.79
N ARG A 185 14.20 -15.10 -15.29
CA ARG A 185 12.80 -15.57 -15.25
C ARG A 185 12.23 -15.79 -13.85
N GLN A 186 13.07 -16.08 -12.86
CA GLN A 186 12.61 -16.25 -11.48
C GLN A 186 12.12 -14.93 -10.89
N ALA A 187 12.66 -13.79 -11.37
CA ALA A 187 12.29 -12.45 -10.90
C ALA A 187 10.81 -12.19 -11.13
N THR A 188 10.38 -12.46 -12.35
CA THR A 188 9.01 -12.31 -12.81
C THR A 188 8.07 -13.28 -12.09
N ALA A 189 8.47 -14.55 -11.92
CA ALA A 189 7.61 -15.53 -11.26
C ALA A 189 7.27 -15.15 -9.82
N ILE A 190 8.28 -14.79 -9.02
CA ILE A 190 8.11 -14.42 -7.61
C ILE A 190 7.33 -13.12 -7.46
N LEU A 191 7.61 -12.12 -8.31
CA LEU A 191 6.91 -10.84 -8.30
C LEU A 191 5.41 -10.98 -8.55
N PHE A 192 5.01 -11.95 -9.38
CA PHE A 192 3.60 -12.26 -9.66
C PHE A 192 3.06 -13.42 -8.81
N GLY A 193 3.60 -13.62 -7.61
CA GLY A 193 3.05 -14.53 -6.60
C GLY A 193 3.15 -16.02 -6.95
N ARG A 194 4.07 -16.42 -7.83
CA ARG A 194 4.31 -17.83 -8.16
C ARG A 194 5.47 -18.38 -7.32
N GLY A 195 5.21 -19.51 -6.64
CA GLY A 195 6.21 -20.25 -5.85
C GLY A 195 5.63 -20.76 -4.54
N MET A 196 6.30 -21.74 -3.91
CA MET A 196 5.99 -22.13 -2.54
C MET A 196 6.39 -20.99 -1.59
N ARG A 197 5.47 -20.59 -0.72
CA ARG A 197 5.67 -19.56 0.31
C ARG A 197 5.56 -20.23 1.68
N GLU A 198 6.28 -19.71 2.67
CA GLU A 198 6.13 -20.15 4.05
C GLU A 198 4.99 -19.36 4.72
N ASP A 199 4.32 -19.98 5.68
CA ASP A 199 3.27 -19.32 6.46
C ASP A 199 3.87 -18.24 7.38
N LEU A 200 3.10 -17.17 7.57
CA LEU A 200 3.38 -16.07 8.50
C LEU A 200 3.64 -16.61 9.92
N ASP A 201 4.71 -16.15 10.54
CA ASP A 201 5.00 -16.39 11.97
C ASP A 201 4.10 -15.45 12.79
N TYR A 202 3.10 -16.00 13.48
CA TYR A 202 2.10 -15.20 14.21
C TYR A 202 2.71 -14.40 15.36
N ASP A 203 3.77 -14.90 15.99
CA ASP A 203 4.41 -14.17 17.08
C ASP A 203 5.15 -12.93 16.54
N ASP A 204 5.91 -13.08 15.44
CA ASP A 204 6.52 -11.92 14.76
C ASP A 204 5.46 -11.00 14.14
N ALA A 205 4.37 -11.56 13.59
CA ALA A 205 3.29 -10.77 13.00
C ALA A 205 2.59 -9.87 14.02
N SER A 206 2.41 -10.33 15.25
CA SER A 206 1.85 -9.50 16.33
C SER A 206 2.76 -8.31 16.65
N ILE A 207 4.07 -8.54 16.78
CA ILE A 207 5.03 -7.46 17.04
C ILE A 207 5.11 -6.50 15.85
N LEU A 208 5.12 -7.07 14.65
CA LEU A 208 5.27 -6.31 13.42
C LEU A 208 4.05 -5.43 13.12
N VAL A 209 2.83 -5.93 13.33
CA VAL A 209 1.61 -5.15 13.08
C VAL A 209 1.51 -3.96 14.02
N ASP A 210 1.95 -4.09 15.28
CA ASP A 210 1.97 -2.99 16.23
C ASP A 210 3.01 -1.93 15.86
N ALA A 211 4.21 -2.35 15.44
CA ALA A 211 5.22 -1.44 14.90
C ALA A 211 4.71 -0.71 13.64
N MET A 212 3.99 -1.42 12.76
CA MET A 212 3.38 -0.83 11.56
C MET A 212 2.27 0.15 11.90
N ARG A 213 1.41 -0.13 12.90
CA ARG A 213 0.36 0.79 13.36
C ARG A 213 0.97 2.05 13.97
N ALA A 214 2.05 1.93 14.74
CA ALA A 214 2.79 3.07 15.27
C ALA A 214 3.39 3.94 14.15
N ALA A 215 4.08 3.33 13.19
CA ALA A 215 4.63 4.03 12.03
C ALA A 215 3.51 4.66 11.17
N LEU A 216 2.37 3.99 11.03
CA LEU A 216 1.19 4.51 10.33
C LEU A 216 0.62 5.74 11.00
N LYS A 217 0.52 5.76 12.34
CA LYS A 217 0.06 6.93 13.08
C LYS A 217 0.93 8.15 12.80
N GLU A 218 2.24 8.01 12.84
CA GLU A 218 3.20 9.09 12.57
C GLU A 218 3.10 9.60 11.13
N GLU A 219 3.11 8.69 10.15
CA GLU A 219 2.98 9.03 8.72
C GLU A 219 1.62 9.66 8.40
N TRP A 220 0.56 9.22 9.07
CA TRP A 220 -0.77 9.77 8.90
C TRP A 220 -0.85 11.19 9.41
N GLN A 221 -0.32 11.46 10.60
CA GLN A 221 -0.27 12.80 11.18
C GLN A 221 0.52 13.77 10.31
N ALA A 222 1.66 13.33 9.77
CA ALA A 222 2.47 14.12 8.83
C ALA A 222 1.76 14.42 7.50
N SER A 223 0.80 13.58 7.11
CA SER A 223 0.00 13.77 5.88
C SER A 223 -1.17 14.74 6.02
N LEU A 224 -1.54 15.12 7.26
CA LEU A 224 -2.64 16.06 7.49
C LEU A 224 -2.22 17.47 7.06
N PRO A 225 -3.12 18.25 6.44
CA PRO A 225 -2.85 19.66 6.16
C PRO A 225 -2.43 20.38 7.44
N THR A 226 -1.25 21.01 7.42
CA THR A 226 -0.85 21.91 8.51
C THR A 226 -1.94 22.98 8.64
N PRO A 227 -2.49 23.23 9.85
CA PRO A 227 -3.39 24.35 10.05
C PRO A 227 -2.71 25.59 9.48
N SER A 228 -3.33 26.26 8.52
CA SER A 228 -2.84 27.52 8.01
C SER A 228 -2.75 28.48 9.21
N GLY A 229 -1.53 28.68 9.71
CA GLY A 229 -1.26 29.70 10.70
C GLY A 229 -1.78 31.01 10.14
N ALA A 230 -2.51 31.74 10.97
CA ALA A 230 -2.96 33.10 10.70
C ALA A 230 -1.73 33.97 10.37
N GLY A 231 -1.36 33.96 9.09
CA GLY A 231 -0.27 34.75 8.54
C GLY A 231 -0.82 36.11 8.17
N ASN A 232 -0.49 37.11 8.98
CA ASN A 232 -0.60 38.52 8.64
C ASN A 232 -0.04 38.76 7.23
N THR A 233 -0.92 38.97 6.25
CA THR A 233 -0.53 39.48 4.94
C THR A 233 -0.17 40.95 5.09
N ILE A 234 1.11 41.24 5.35
CA ILE A 234 1.69 42.54 5.00
C ILE A 234 2.01 42.43 3.51
N ALA A 235 1.18 43.08 2.69
CA ALA A 235 1.42 43.26 1.28
C ALA A 235 2.78 43.94 1.06
N LYS A 236 3.66 43.30 0.29
CA LYS A 236 4.80 43.95 -0.35
C LYS A 236 4.65 43.73 -1.84
N GLU A 237 4.46 44.83 -2.56
CA GLU A 237 4.31 44.89 -4.02
C GLU A 237 5.52 44.26 -4.75
N PRO A 238 5.32 43.64 -5.92
CA PRO A 238 6.41 43.14 -6.73
C PRO A 238 7.00 44.30 -7.56
N SER A 239 8.29 44.58 -7.38
CA SER A 239 9.06 45.45 -8.28
C SER A 239 9.73 44.61 -9.36
N ASP A 240 9.56 45.05 -10.60
CA ASP A 240 10.04 44.49 -11.85
C ASP A 240 11.55 44.23 -11.89
N LEU A 241 11.95 43.08 -12.44
CA LEU A 241 13.26 42.90 -13.06
C LEU A 241 13.11 41.97 -14.27
N ASP A 242 12.91 42.61 -15.42
CA ASP A 242 13.16 42.05 -16.74
C ASP A 242 14.64 41.68 -16.87
N THR A 243 14.95 40.48 -17.36
CA THR A 243 16.16 40.26 -18.14
C THR A 243 15.94 39.14 -19.15
N GLU A 244 15.88 39.56 -20.42
CA GLU A 244 15.87 38.72 -21.60
C GLU A 244 17.14 37.85 -21.69
N LEU A 245 16.96 36.58 -22.05
CA LEU A 245 18.02 35.79 -22.69
C LEU A 245 17.42 35.05 -23.90
N SER A 246 17.51 35.71 -25.05
CA SER A 246 17.39 35.10 -26.37
C SER A 246 18.64 34.29 -26.69
N GLY A 247 18.47 33.00 -27.01
CA GLY A 247 19.55 32.10 -27.44
C GLY A 247 19.02 31.06 -28.42
N ASN A 248 19.09 31.40 -29.70
CA ASN A 248 18.73 30.57 -30.86
C ASN A 248 19.70 29.39 -31.01
N GLY A 249 19.20 28.19 -31.33
CA GLY A 249 20.06 27.02 -31.54
C GLY A 249 19.29 25.79 -32.02
N GLY A 250 18.98 25.74 -33.31
CA GLY A 250 18.41 24.56 -33.97
C GLY A 250 19.35 23.36 -33.92
N GLY A 251 18.82 22.21 -33.52
CA GLY A 251 19.53 20.94 -33.49
C GLY A 251 18.58 19.78 -33.60
N SER A 252 18.53 19.18 -34.80
CA SER A 252 17.82 17.94 -35.12
C SER A 252 18.25 16.79 -34.19
N GLY A 253 17.50 16.56 -33.11
CA GLY A 253 17.72 15.48 -32.15
C GLY A 253 16.83 14.27 -32.45
N ARG A 254 17.44 13.16 -32.82
CA ARG A 254 16.81 11.86 -33.10
C ARG A 254 15.84 11.47 -31.98
N ARG A 255 14.63 11.06 -32.35
CA ARG A 255 13.65 10.39 -31.47
C ARG A 255 14.27 9.09 -30.95
N GLY A 256 14.87 9.14 -29.77
CA GLY A 256 15.24 7.96 -29.01
C GLY A 256 13.96 7.22 -28.61
N ALA A 257 13.72 6.05 -29.18
CA ALA A 257 12.71 5.14 -28.67
C ALA A 257 13.17 4.71 -27.27
N TRP A 258 12.37 5.03 -26.26
CA TRP A 258 12.53 4.47 -24.92
C TRP A 258 12.24 2.97 -25.03
N LYS A 259 13.28 2.13 -25.05
CA LYS A 259 13.14 0.73 -24.68
C LYS A 259 13.08 0.71 -23.16
N VAL A 260 11.89 0.42 -22.65
CA VAL A 260 11.66 0.00 -21.25
C VAL A 260 12.28 -1.38 -21.06
#